data_AF-A0A378A760-F1
#
_entry.id   AF-A0A378A760-F1
#
_cell.length_a   1.000
_cell.length_b   1.000
_cell.length_c   1.000
_cell.angle_alpha   90.00
_cell.angle_beta   90.00
_cell.angle_gamma   90.00
#
_symmetry.space_group_name_H-M   'P 1'
#
loop_
_entity.id
_entity.type
_entity.pdbx_description
1 polymer ?
#
loop_
_entity_poly.entity_id
_entity_poly.type
_entity_poly.pdbx_seq_one_letter_code
_entity_poly.pdbx_strand_id
1 'polypeptide(L)'
;MLENGWTFDDSFPEATGDTLYQHDFLYQLYLHADPHYTGRVTVPVLWDKKQQTIVSNESAEIIRMFNTASMALAPGPGITTRQRCGNKSMS
;
A
#
# COMPACT_ATOMS: atom_id res chain seq x y z
N MET A 1 -24.03 -3.92 -11.60
CA MET A 1 -22.67 -3.39 -11.44
C MET A 1 -22.59 -1.85 -11.39
N LEU A 2 -23.61 -1.09 -11.83
CA LEU A 2 -23.52 0.38 -11.96
C LEU A 2 -24.04 1.20 -10.76
N GLU A 3 -24.71 0.60 -9.78
CA GLU A 3 -25.31 1.36 -8.67
C GLU A 3 -24.35 1.51 -7.46
N ASN A 4 -23.58 0.47 -7.14
CA ASN A 4 -22.81 0.40 -5.88
C ASN A 4 -21.28 0.37 -6.05
N GLY A 5 -20.76 0.48 -7.28
CA GLY A 5 -19.32 0.48 -7.55
C GLY A 5 -18.65 -0.90 -7.37
N TRP A 6 -17.45 -0.90 -6.78
CA TRP A 6 -16.67 -2.13 -6.52
C TRP A 6 -17.31 -2.99 -5.43
N THR A 7 -17.52 -4.27 -5.73
CA THR A 7 -18.15 -5.27 -4.85
C THR A 7 -17.13 -6.27 -4.33
N PHE A 8 -17.44 -6.85 -3.18
CA PHE A 8 -16.73 -7.99 -2.59
C PHE A 8 -17.48 -9.31 -2.83
N ASP A 9 -18.35 -9.37 -3.85
CA ASP A 9 -18.98 -10.61 -4.31
C ASP A 9 -17.91 -11.64 -4.67
N ASP A 10 -17.95 -12.79 -4.00
CA ASP A 10 -16.99 -13.90 -4.12
C ASP A 10 -17.49 -15.02 -5.05
N SER A 11 -18.65 -14.84 -5.69
CA SER A 11 -19.19 -15.80 -6.65
C SER A 11 -18.39 -15.90 -7.94
N PHE A 12 -17.55 -14.89 -8.23
CA PHE A 12 -16.66 -14.89 -9.39
C PHE A 12 -15.35 -15.63 -9.07
N PRO A 13 -14.83 -16.50 -9.96
CA PRO A 13 -13.56 -17.19 -9.73
C PRO A 13 -12.43 -16.22 -9.39
N GLU A 14 -11.66 -16.54 -8.33
CA GLU A 14 -10.55 -15.73 -7.80
C GLU A 14 -10.94 -14.42 -7.09
N ALA A 15 -12.22 -14.05 -7.05
CA ALA A 15 -12.67 -13.02 -6.13
C ALA A 15 -12.59 -13.55 -4.69
N THR A 16 -11.96 -12.79 -3.79
CA THR A 16 -11.70 -13.24 -2.42
C THR A 16 -12.74 -12.76 -1.41
N GLY A 17 -13.62 -11.85 -1.84
CA GLY A 17 -14.41 -11.01 -0.95
C GLY A 17 -13.57 -10.16 0.00
N ASP A 18 -14.22 -9.56 0.99
CA ASP A 18 -13.55 -8.86 2.09
C ASP A 18 -13.17 -9.83 3.21
N THR A 19 -11.87 -10.17 3.24
CA THR A 19 -11.30 -11.08 4.23
C THR A 19 -11.10 -10.47 5.62
N LEU A 20 -11.36 -9.16 5.81
CA LEU A 20 -11.19 -8.48 7.10
C LEU A 20 -12.53 -8.26 7.80
N TYR A 21 -13.48 -7.61 7.13
CA TYR A 21 -14.72 -7.15 7.77
C TYR A 21 -15.99 -7.70 7.12
N GLN A 22 -15.84 -8.55 6.09
CA GLN A 22 -16.95 -9.18 5.37
C GLN A 22 -17.93 -8.13 4.82
N HIS A 23 -17.41 -6.98 4.39
CA HIS A 23 -18.18 -5.98 3.65
C HIS A 23 -18.64 -6.51 2.29
N ASP A 24 -19.80 -6.05 1.84
CA ASP A 24 -20.36 -6.35 0.52
C ASP A 24 -19.78 -5.43 -0.57
N PHE A 25 -19.42 -4.20 -0.17
CA PHE A 25 -19.01 -3.14 -1.09
C PHE A 25 -17.77 -2.39 -0.60
N LEU A 26 -16.90 -1.98 -1.53
CA LEU A 26 -15.68 -1.25 -1.18
C LEU A 26 -15.96 0.10 -0.51
N TYR A 27 -17.07 0.76 -0.82
CA TYR A 27 -17.42 2.04 -0.19
C TYR A 27 -17.64 1.89 1.33
N GLN A 28 -18.04 0.71 1.80
CA GLN A 28 -18.23 0.44 3.22
C GLN A 28 -16.88 0.53 3.97
N LEU A 29 -15.76 0.16 3.32
CA LEU A 29 -14.43 0.34 3.87
C LEU A 29 -14.04 1.83 3.98
N TYR A 30 -14.43 2.65 2.99
CA TYR A 30 -14.23 4.10 3.06
C TYR A 30 -15.06 4.73 4.19
N LEU A 31 -16.32 4.31 4.36
CA LEU A 31 -17.18 4.74 5.47
C LEU A 31 -16.69 4.24 6.83
N HIS A 32 -16.03 3.07 6.87
CA HIS A 32 -15.41 2.54 8.08
C HIS A 32 -14.26 3.45 8.56
N ALA A 33 -13.45 3.97 7.62
CA ALA A 33 -12.38 4.91 7.93
C ALA A 33 -12.91 6.32 8.27
N ASP A 34 -13.92 6.79 7.52
CA ASP A 34 -14.57 8.09 7.75
C ASP A 34 -16.07 8.00 7.40
N PRO A 35 -16.97 8.03 8.41
CA PRO A 35 -18.42 7.98 8.19
C PRO A 35 -18.98 9.13 7.34
N HIS A 36 -18.24 10.22 7.17
CA HIS A 36 -18.63 11.39 6.38
C HIS A 36 -17.87 11.48 5.06
N TYR A 37 -17.19 10.41 4.64
CA TYR A 37 -16.42 10.41 3.42
C TYR A 37 -17.26 10.80 2.20
N THR A 38 -16.81 11.83 1.49
CA THR A 38 -17.37 12.24 0.20
C THR A 38 -16.28 12.18 -0.86
N GLY A 39 -16.45 11.34 -1.87
CA GLY A 39 -15.44 11.20 -2.91
C GLY A 39 -15.66 9.97 -3.79
N ARG A 40 -14.68 9.69 -4.64
CA ARG A 40 -14.68 8.50 -5.50
C ARG A 40 -14.11 7.32 -4.71
N VAL A 41 -14.81 6.20 -4.77
CA VAL A 41 -14.37 4.92 -4.20
C VAL A 41 -13.57 4.18 -5.26
N THR A 42 -12.24 4.18 -5.12
CA THR A 42 -11.30 3.64 -6.11
C THR A 42 -10.45 2.51 -5.54
N VAL A 43 -9.93 1.69 -6.44
CA VAL A 43 -8.84 0.74 -6.19
C VAL A 43 -7.55 1.26 -6.84
N PRO A 44 -6.35 0.93 -6.31
CA PRO A 44 -6.09 0.15 -5.10
C PRO A 44 -6.32 0.94 -3.79
N VAL A 45 -6.51 0.23 -2.67
CA VAL A 45 -6.56 0.82 -1.31
C VAL A 45 -5.51 0.15 -0.43
N LEU A 46 -4.64 0.95 0.16
CA LEU A 46 -3.73 0.52 1.22
C LEU A 46 -4.38 0.77 2.58
N TRP A 47 -4.66 -0.31 3.31
CA TRP A 47 -5.38 -0.29 4.58
C TRP A 47 -4.45 -0.54 5.78
N ASP A 48 -4.57 0.28 6.84
CA ASP A 48 -3.93 0.01 8.13
C ASP A 48 -4.88 -0.80 9.02
N LYS A 49 -4.55 -2.07 9.24
CA LYS A 49 -5.33 -2.97 10.11
C LYS A 49 -5.31 -2.58 11.59
N LYS A 50 -4.30 -1.81 12.05
CA LYS A 50 -4.18 -1.40 13.47
C LYS A 50 -5.02 -0.18 13.77
N GLN A 51 -4.93 0.84 12.92
CA GLN A 51 -5.70 2.08 13.08
C GLN A 51 -7.08 2.02 12.43
N GLN A 52 -7.36 0.95 11.66
CA GLN A 52 -8.59 0.76 10.92
C GLN A 52 -8.92 1.95 10.02
N THR A 53 -7.94 2.38 9.22
CA THR A 53 -8.07 3.52 8.32
C THR A 53 -7.33 3.32 6.99
N ILE A 54 -7.67 4.15 6.01
CA ILE A 54 -7.00 4.17 4.69
C ILE A 54 -5.70 4.96 4.82
N VAL A 55 -4.58 4.30 4.50
CA VAL A 55 -3.26 4.95 4.42
C VAL A 55 -3.13 5.74 3.12
N SER A 56 -3.51 5.13 1.99
CA SER A 56 -3.52 5.78 0.68
C SER A 56 -4.41 4.98 -0.29
N ASN A 57 -5.04 5.68 -1.22
CA ASN A 57 -5.75 5.11 -2.37
C ASN A 57 -5.13 5.55 -3.72
N GLU A 58 -3.91 6.11 -3.68
CA GLU A 58 -3.17 6.58 -4.85
C GLU A 58 -2.05 5.59 -5.21
N SER A 59 -2.22 4.90 -6.34
CA SER A 59 -1.34 3.78 -6.74
C SER A 59 0.14 4.18 -6.85
N ALA A 60 0.43 5.38 -7.36
CA ALA A 60 1.79 5.88 -7.51
C ALA A 60 2.48 6.12 -6.15
N GLU A 61 1.74 6.59 -5.15
CA GLU A 61 2.26 6.79 -3.80
C GLU A 61 2.47 5.45 -3.09
N ILE A 62 1.51 4.54 -3.22
CA ILE A 62 1.59 3.18 -2.65
C ILE A 62 2.86 2.46 -3.12
N ILE A 63 3.14 2.49 -4.43
CA ILE A 63 4.36 1.86 -4.99
C ILE A 63 5.63 2.49 -4.43
N ARG A 64 5.68 3.82 -4.30
CA ARG A 64 6.84 4.53 -3.73
C ARG A 64 7.04 4.18 -2.25
N MET A 65 5.95 4.11 -1.47
CA MET A 65 6.00 3.69 -0.06
C MET A 65 6.55 2.28 0.08
N PHE A 66 6.08 1.32 -0.73
CA PHE A 66 6.58 -0.05 -0.72
C PHE A 66 8.08 -0.14 -1.06
N ASN A 67 8.53 0.61 -2.06
CA ASN A 67 9.94 0.62 -2.45
C ASN A 67 10.85 1.12 -1.33
N THR A 68 10.46 2.19 -0.63
CA THR A 68 11.27 2.77 0.46
C THR A 68 11.19 1.96 1.75
N ALA A 69 10.00 1.50 2.16
CA ALA A 69 9.83 0.73 3.38
C ALA A 69 10.59 -0.60 3.33
N SER A 70 10.61 -1.25 2.16
CA SER A 70 11.35 -2.50 1.96
C SER A 70 12.86 -2.30 2.08
N MET A 71 13.40 -1.13 1.70
CA MET A 71 14.83 -0.83 1.87
C MET A 71 15.22 -0.67 3.34
N ALA A 72 14.31 -0.17 4.19
CA ALA A 72 14.56 -0.05 5.63
C ALA A 72 14.50 -1.39 6.37
N LEU A 73 13.73 -2.36 5.85
CA LEU A 73 13.58 -3.70 6.43
C LEU A 73 14.56 -4.73 5.85
N ALA A 74 15.15 -4.43 4.69
CA ALA A 74 16.20 -5.27 4.12
C ALA A 74 17.43 -5.23 5.04
N PRO A 75 17.99 -6.40 5.45
CA PRO A 75 19.32 -6.43 6.04
C PRO A 75 20.28 -5.90 4.97
N GLY A 76 20.80 -4.69 5.20
CA GLY A 76 21.43 -3.90 4.15
C GLY A 76 22.51 -4.70 3.41
N PRO A 77 22.65 -4.54 2.07
CA PRO A 77 23.90 -4.90 1.45
C PRO A 77 24.94 -3.98 2.07
N GLY A 78 26.02 -4.54 2.60
CA GLY A 78 27.21 -3.78 2.89
C GLY A 78 27.63 -3.05 1.62
N ILE A 79 27.16 -1.82 1.45
CA ILE A 79 27.77 -0.84 0.58
C ILE A 79 29.15 -0.58 1.16
N THR A 80 30.09 -1.47 0.85
CA THR A 80 31.50 -1.13 0.84
C THR A 80 31.64 -0.09 -0.25
N THR A 81 31.37 1.16 0.10
CA THR A 81 32.08 2.27 -0.51
C THR A 81 33.55 1.95 -0.22
N ARG A 82 34.24 1.28 -1.14
CA ARG A 82 35.70 1.38 -1.20
C ARG A 82 35.96 2.86 -1.48
N GLN A 83 36.02 3.67 -0.43
CA GLN A 83 36.90 4.81 -0.42
C GLN A 83 38.26 4.24 -0.78
N ARG A 84 38.64 4.46 -2.04
CA ARG A 84 39.98 4.20 -2.53
C ARG A 84 40.87 5.21 -1.81
N CYS A 85 41.25 4.89 -0.58
CA CYS A 85 42.28 5.61 0.16
C CYS A 85 43.61 5.23 -0.48
N GLY A 86 44.31 6.23 -1.02
CA GLY A 86 45.59 6.02 -1.69
C GLY A 86 46.07 7.25 -2.42
N ASN A 87 46.05 8.40 -1.75
CA ASN A 87 46.83 9.57 -2.15
C ASN A 87 48.25 9.42 -1.58
N LYS A 88 49.28 9.48 -2.42
CA LYS A 88 50.57 10.20 -2.25
C LYS A 88 51.73 9.46 -2.92
N SER A 89 52.11 9.99 -4.09
CA SER A 89 53.47 10.41 -4.44
C SER A 89 54.62 9.84 -3.59
N MET A 90 55.39 8.93 -4.19
CA MET A 90 56.80 8.72 -3.85
C MET A 90 57.63 9.77 -4.62
N SER A 91 58.24 10.67 -3.86
CA SER A 91 59.45 11.43 -4.22
C SER A 91 60.42 11.26 -3.08
#